data_AF-A0A965PQG7-F1
#
_entry.id   AF-A0A965PQG7-F1
#
_cell.length_a   1.000
_cell.length_b   1.000
_cell.length_c   1.000
_cell.angle_alpha   90.00
_cell.angle_beta   90.00
_cell.angle_gamma   90.00
#
_symmetry.space_group_name_H-M   'P 1'
#
loop_
_entity.id
_entity.type
_entity.pdbx_description
1 polymer ?
#
loop_
_entity_poly.entity_id
_entity_poly.type
_entity_poly.pdbx_seq_one_letter_code
_entity_poly.pdbx_strand_id
1 'polypeptide(L)'
;MRAKSYKTFENKFQPVIREDAGCLFETYGRDLQRIINTDPHHVWTLLDCDGKLYLVNGYHIVNRLNYVITTQPWGEGEQHTYAY
;
A
#
# COMPACT_ATOMS: atom_id res chain seq x y z
N MET A 1 -4.27 -15.72 10.27
CA MET A 1 -5.20 -14.99 9.37
C MET A 1 -4.69 -15.20 7.94
N ARG A 2 -5.52 -15.59 6.96
CA ARG A 2 -5.07 -15.85 5.58
C ARG A 2 -5.19 -14.57 4.77
N ALA A 3 -4.08 -14.05 4.24
CA ALA A 3 -4.09 -12.85 3.41
C ALA A 3 -4.85 -13.10 2.10
N LYS A 4 -5.60 -12.10 1.63
CA LYS A 4 -6.29 -12.11 0.33
C LYS A 4 -5.26 -11.91 -0.80
N SER A 5 -5.59 -12.22 -2.05
CA SER A 5 -4.65 -12.08 -3.17
C SER A 5 -4.49 -10.64 -3.66
N TYR A 6 -3.38 -10.33 -4.32
CA TYR A 6 -3.14 -9.04 -4.96
C TYR A 6 -4.24 -8.66 -5.96
N LYS A 7 -4.70 -9.62 -6.77
CA LYS A 7 -5.80 -9.39 -7.72
C LYS A 7 -7.10 -8.91 -7.05
N THR A 8 -7.39 -9.36 -5.82
CA THR A 8 -8.52 -8.84 -5.05
C THR A 8 -8.26 -7.41 -4.57
N PHE A 9 -7.02 -7.10 -4.16
CA PHE A 9 -6.61 -5.74 -3.82
C PHE A 9 -6.75 -4.79 -5.00
N GLU A 10 -6.22 -5.15 -6.17
CA GLU A 10 -6.29 -4.32 -7.38
C GLU A 10 -7.72 -4.01 -7.78
N ASN A 11 -8.58 -5.04 -7.85
CA ASN A 11 -9.98 -4.87 -8.23
C ASN A 11 -10.75 -3.97 -7.26
N LYS A 12 -10.44 -4.06 -5.96
CA LYS A 12 -11.18 -3.32 -4.91
C LYS A 12 -10.67 -1.89 -4.75
N PHE A 13 -9.35 -1.72 -4.67
CA PHE A 13 -8.75 -0.45 -4.26
C PHE A 13 -8.14 0.35 -5.41
N GLN A 14 -7.88 -0.28 -6.56
CA GLN A 14 -7.41 0.38 -7.77
C GLN A 14 -6.13 1.20 -7.52
N PRO A 15 -4.96 0.54 -7.42
CA PRO A 15 -3.69 1.23 -7.18
C PRO A 15 -3.40 2.26 -8.27
N VAL A 16 -2.89 3.41 -7.87
CA VAL A 16 -2.47 4.48 -8.78
C VAL A 16 -1.22 4.03 -9.53
N ILE A 17 -1.33 3.94 -10.85
CA ILE A 17 -0.20 3.63 -11.73
C ILE A 17 0.57 4.93 -12.01
N ARG A 18 1.90 4.85 -11.84
CA ARG A 18 2.87 5.91 -12.09
C ARG A 18 3.23 5.96 -13.58
N GLU A 19 3.96 7.00 -13.97
CA GLU A 19 4.44 7.20 -15.34
C GLU A 19 5.36 6.06 -15.83
N ASP A 20 6.11 5.44 -14.90
CA ASP A 20 6.99 4.29 -15.15
C ASP A 20 6.27 2.94 -15.19
N ALA A 21 4.93 2.95 -15.25
CA ALA A 21 4.06 1.78 -15.18
C ALA A 21 4.12 0.97 -13.86
N GLY A 22 4.82 1.48 -12.84
CA GLY A 22 4.81 0.92 -11.49
C GLY A 22 3.71 1.50 -10.60
N CYS A 23 3.47 0.91 -9.43
CA CYS A 23 2.56 1.45 -8.41
C CYS A 23 3.22 1.63 -7.03
N LEU A 24 4.51 1.31 -6.92
CA LEU A 24 5.28 1.43 -5.70
C LEU A 24 5.87 2.84 -5.56
N PHE A 25 5.74 3.39 -4.36
CA PHE A 25 6.32 4.66 -3.96
C PHE A 25 7.46 4.41 -2.97
N GLU A 26 8.57 5.12 -3.16
CA GLU A 26 9.73 5.03 -2.28
C GLU A 26 9.46 5.58 -0.88
N THR A 27 10.26 5.14 0.08
CA THR A 27 10.10 5.48 1.50
C THR A 27 10.89 6.74 1.91
N TYR A 28 11.38 7.49 0.94
CA TYR A 28 12.17 8.71 1.06
C TYR A 28 11.91 9.67 -0.11
N GLY A 29 12.50 10.87 -0.04
CA GLY A 29 12.48 11.84 -1.14
C GLY A 29 11.08 12.33 -1.51
N ARG A 30 10.85 12.57 -2.81
CA ARG A 30 9.58 13.13 -3.33
C ARG A 30 8.40 12.18 -3.16
N ASP A 31 8.65 10.87 -3.28
CA ASP A 31 7.62 9.85 -3.10
C ASP A 31 7.09 9.85 -1.67
N LEU A 32 7.98 9.89 -0.66
CA LEU A 32 7.55 10.00 0.72
C LEU A 32 6.77 11.29 0.98
N GLN A 33 7.18 12.42 0.41
CA GLN A 33 6.43 13.68 0.53
C GLN A 33 5.02 13.56 -0.05
N ARG A 34 4.87 12.86 -1.18
CA ARG A 34 3.54 12.57 -1.76
C ARG A 34 2.71 11.69 -0.82
N ILE A 35 3.30 10.64 -0.25
CA ILE A 35 2.62 9.75 0.70
C ILE A 35 2.14 10.51 1.94
N ILE A 36 2.99 11.36 2.53
CA ILE A 36 2.64 12.15 3.73
C ILE A 36 1.48 13.12 3.45
N ASN A 37 1.40 13.65 2.22
CA ASN A 37 0.34 14.57 1.81
C ASN A 37 -0.91 13.86 1.24
N THR A 38 -0.91 12.52 1.19
CA THR A 38 -2.06 11.72 0.76
C THR A 38 -2.90 11.33 1.98
N ASP A 39 -4.23 11.31 1.84
CA ASP A 39 -5.11 10.80 2.90
C ASP A 39 -4.66 9.38 3.30
N PRO A 40 -4.40 9.09 4.60
CA PRO A 40 -3.94 7.79 5.05
C PRO A 40 -4.87 6.63 4.66
N HIS A 41 -6.16 6.88 4.44
CA HIS A 41 -7.12 5.88 3.96
C HIS A 41 -6.86 5.41 2.52
N HIS A 42 -6.01 6.12 1.79
CA HIS A 42 -5.56 5.74 0.45
C HIS A 42 -4.14 5.17 0.45
N VAL A 43 -3.47 5.14 1.61
CA VAL A 43 -2.09 4.66 1.73
C VAL A 43 -2.07 3.23 2.21
N TRP A 44 -1.22 2.44 1.57
CA TRP A 44 -0.90 1.06 1.95
C TRP A 44 0.60 0.92 2.07
N THR A 45 1.05 0.13 3.04
CA THR A 45 2.48 -0.18 3.23
C THR A 45 2.78 -1.60 2.77
N LEU A 46 3.83 -1.74 1.97
CA LEU A 46 4.39 -3.03 1.58
C LEU A 46 5.40 -3.48 2.63
N LEU A 47 5.15 -4.65 3.21
CA LEU A 47 6.00 -5.28 4.22
C LEU A 47 6.62 -6.56 3.66
N ASP A 48 7.85 -6.87 4.09
CA ASP A 48 8.42 -8.21 3.99
C ASP A 48 8.21 -8.94 5.33
N CYS A 49 7.63 -10.14 5.27
CA CYS A 49 7.48 -11.03 6.40
C CYS A 49 8.02 -12.41 6.00
N ASP A 50 9.26 -12.69 6.38
CA ASP A 50 9.98 -13.93 6.11
C ASP A 50 10.04 -14.29 4.61
N GLY A 51 10.36 -13.31 3.77
CA GLY A 51 10.49 -13.45 2.31
C GLY A 51 9.16 -13.43 1.57
N LYS A 52 8.06 -13.08 2.25
CA LYS A 52 6.73 -12.93 1.65
C LYS A 52 6.28 -11.49 1.76
N LEU A 53 5.78 -10.97 0.66
CA LEU A 53 5.36 -9.58 0.56
C LEU A 53 3.87 -9.43 0.87
N TYR A 54 3.56 -8.43 1.71
CA TYR A 54 2.19 -8.12 2.10
C TYR A 54 1.92 -6.63 2.01
N LEU A 55 0.76 -6.27 1.45
CA LEU A 55 0.17 -4.96 1.56
C LEU A 55 -0.73 -4.90 2.80
N VAL A 56 -0.42 -3.96 3.69
CA VAL A 56 -1.21 -3.65 4.88
C VAL A 56 -1.72 -2.23 4.79
N ASN A 57 -2.98 -2.01 5.15
CA ASN A 57 -3.56 -0.67 5.08
C ASN A 57 -2.92 0.27 6.11
N GLY A 58 -2.82 1.54 5.71
CA GLY A 58 -2.25 2.62 6.51
C GLY A 58 -0.77 2.89 6.20
N TYR A 59 -0.29 3.97 6.83
CA TYR A 59 1.08 4.46 6.75
C TYR A 59 1.89 3.90 7.93
N HIS A 60 2.71 2.89 7.68
CA HIS A 60 3.57 2.27 8.70
C HIS A 60 5.01 2.72 8.52
N ILE A 61 5.65 3.14 9.62
CA ILE A 61 7.04 3.63 9.59
C ILE A 61 8.07 2.53 9.89
N VAL A 62 7.67 1.36 10.40
CA VAL A 62 8.56 0.23 10.72
C VAL A 62 8.31 -0.92 9.74
N ASN A 63 9.38 -1.63 9.38
CA ASN A 63 9.36 -2.78 8.45
C ASN A 63 8.67 -2.51 7.10
N ARG A 64 8.96 -1.34 6.51
CA ARG A 64 8.37 -0.89 5.23
C ARG A 64 9.38 -1.00 4.10
N LEU A 65 8.98 -1.61 2.99
CA LEU A 65 9.76 -1.59 1.74
C LEU A 65 9.35 -0.40 0.86
N ASN A 66 8.06 -0.28 0.61
CA ASN A 66 7.46 0.75 -0.26
C ASN A 66 6.04 1.08 0.22
N TYR A 67 5.43 2.06 -0.43
CA TYR A 67 4.01 2.36 -0.27
C TYR A 67 3.24 2.18 -1.59
N VAL A 68 1.92 2.06 -1.48
CA VAL A 68 0.99 2.13 -2.61
C VAL A 68 -0.09 3.16 -2.28
N ILE A 69 -0.44 3.99 -3.27
CA ILE A 69 -1.60 4.88 -3.20
C ILE A 69 -2.74 4.23 -3.98
N THR A 70 -3.94 4.23 -3.43
CA THR A 70 -5.15 3.67 -4.04
C THR A 70 -6.16 4.76 -4.38
N THR A 71 -6.98 4.59 -5.42
CA THR A 71 -8.05 5.57 -5.72
C THR A 71 -9.28 5.37 -4.83
N GLN A 72 -9.54 4.15 -4.36
CA GLN A 72 -10.58 3.88 -3.37
C GLN A 72 -9.96 3.81 -1.96
N PRO A 73 -10.60 4.46 -0.96
CA PRO A 73 -10.13 4.38 0.41
C PRO A 73 -10.48 3.03 1.05
N TRP A 74 -9.70 2.62 2.06
CA TRP A 74 -10.15 1.64 3.04
C TRP A 74 -10.99 2.31 4.15
N GLY A 75 -11.87 1.55 4.81
CA GLY A 75 -12.81 2.11 5.79
C GLY A 75 -12.20 2.32 7.18
N GLU A 76 -12.67 3.33 7.91
CA GLU A 76 -12.22 3.61 9.26
C GLU A 76 -12.38 2.39 10.19
N GLY A 77 -11.34 2.10 10.98
CA GLY A 77 -11.31 0.94 11.88
C GLY A 77 -11.11 -0.42 11.20
N GLU A 78 -11.01 -0.45 9.86
CA GLU A 78 -10.73 -1.70 9.15
C GLU A 78 -9.23 -2.05 9.20
N GLN A 79 -8.94 -3.34 9.34
CA GLN A 79 -7.60 -3.89 9.16
C GLN A 79 -7.63 -4.88 7.98
N HIS A 80 -6.82 -4.60 6.97
CA HIS A 80 -6.70 -5.40 5.77
C HIS A 80 -5.27 -5.85 5.54
N THR A 81 -5.14 -7.05 4.99
CA THR A 81 -3.87 -7.59 4.54
C THR A 81 -4.06 -8.38 3.25
N TYR A 82 -3.25 -8.05 2.24
CA TYR A 82 -3.21 -8.72 0.95
C TYR A 82 -1.80 -9.21 0.66
N ALA A 83 -1.65 -10.39 0.08
CA ALA A 83 -0.38 -10.80 -0.50
C ALA A 83 -0.10 -9.95 -1.74
N TYR A 84 1.13 -9.44 -1.87
CA TYR A 84 1.60 -8.64 -3.01
C TYR A 84 2.20 -9.54 -4.08
#